data_AF-A0A7Z8ZEU5-F1
#
_entry.id   AF-A0A7Z8ZEU5-F1
#
_cell.length_a   1.000
_cell.length_b   1.000
_cell.length_c   1.000
_cell.angle_alpha   90.00
_cell.angle_beta   90.00
_cell.angle_gamma   90.00
#
_symmetry.space_group_name_H-M   'P 1'
#
loop_
_entity.id
_entity.type
_entity.pdbx_description
1 polymer ?
#
loop_
_entity_poly.entity_id
_entity_poly.type
_entity_poly.pdbx_seq_one_letter_code
_entity_poly.pdbx_strand_id
1 'polypeptide(L)'
;MFGAELVIVLLAIYLGARLGGIGIGFAGGLGVLVLTLIFQIKPGAIPFDVIEIIMAVIAAIAAMQVAGGMDYLVSLAERLLRRHPKYITFLAPLVTWFMTVLAGTGHTAFSTLPVITEVAKEQGIRPSRPLSIAVVASQIAITASPISAAVVFSPAFWSRWASAT
;
A
#
# COMPACT_ATOMS: atom_id res chain seq x y z
N MET A 1 -27.68 3.65 -20.55
CA MET A 1 -27.71 3.04 -19.20
C MET A 1 -26.31 3.06 -18.56
N PHE A 2 -25.26 2.70 -19.29
CA PHE A 2 -23.86 2.79 -18.84
C PHE A 2 -23.42 4.13 -18.20
N GLY A 3 -23.84 5.28 -18.76
CA GLY A 3 -23.42 6.59 -18.24
C GLY A 3 -23.90 6.88 -16.81
N ALA A 4 -25.11 6.42 -16.43
CA ALA A 4 -25.64 6.61 -15.09
C ALA A 4 -24.92 5.71 -14.07
N GLU A 5 -24.64 4.46 -14.45
CA GLU A 5 -23.87 3.50 -13.65
C GLU A 5 -22.46 4.03 -13.39
N LEU A 6 -21.79 4.58 -14.42
CA LEU A 6 -20.47 5.18 -14.32
C LEU A 6 -20.46 6.35 -13.32
N VAL A 7 -21.47 7.23 -13.39
CA VAL A 7 -21.59 8.37 -12.46
C VAL A 7 -21.75 7.91 -11.03
N ILE A 8 -22.54 6.86 -10.78
CA ILE A 8 -22.74 6.29 -9.44
C ILE A 8 -21.42 5.71 -8.91
N VAL A 9 -20.69 4.96 -9.74
CA VAL A 9 -19.38 4.41 -9.36
C VAL A 9 -18.40 5.54 -9.03
N LEU A 10 -18.32 6.57 -9.88
CA LEU A 10 -17.44 7.72 -9.66
C LEU A 10 -17.82 8.49 -8.38
N LEU A 11 -19.11 8.67 -8.11
CA LEU A 11 -19.59 9.29 -6.87
C LEU A 11 -19.25 8.44 -5.64
N ALA A 12 -19.41 7.13 -5.72
CA ALA A 12 -19.05 6.21 -4.64
C ALA A 12 -17.53 6.25 -4.35
N ILE A 13 -16.69 6.26 -5.39
CA ILE A 13 -15.23 6.40 -5.25
C ILE A 13 -14.89 7.76 -4.64
N TYR A 14 -15.49 8.84 -5.11
CA TYR A 14 -15.26 10.19 -4.60
C TYR A 14 -15.64 10.32 -3.11
N LEU A 15 -16.82 9.82 -2.73
CA LEU A 15 -17.27 9.77 -1.34
C LEU A 15 -16.33 8.92 -0.47
N GLY A 16 -15.96 7.74 -0.95
CA GLY A 16 -15.03 6.86 -0.26
C GLY A 16 -13.67 7.50 -0.03
N ALA A 17 -13.08 8.08 -1.08
CA ALA A 17 -11.79 8.76 -1.02
C ALA A 17 -11.81 9.97 -0.05
N ARG A 18 -12.93 10.70 0.02
CA ARG A 18 -13.09 11.84 0.93
C ARG A 18 -13.24 11.41 2.39
N LEU A 19 -13.97 10.31 2.65
CA LEU A 19 -14.20 9.80 4.01
C LEU A 19 -12.96 9.09 4.57
N GLY A 20 -12.17 8.43 3.72
CA GLY A 20 -10.94 7.74 4.10
C GLY A 20 -11.16 6.55 5.04
N GLY A 21 -10.09 5.78 5.28
CA GLY A 21 -10.08 4.66 6.24
C GLY A 21 -11.21 3.64 6.01
N ILE A 22 -12.00 3.39 7.06
CA ILE A 22 -13.15 2.47 7.02
C ILE A 22 -14.26 2.97 6.06
N GLY A 23 -14.37 4.28 5.85
CA GLY A 23 -15.38 4.90 4.98
C GLY A 23 -15.26 4.51 3.51
N ILE A 24 -14.05 4.14 3.05
CA ILE A 24 -13.83 3.64 1.68
C ILE A 24 -14.60 2.32 1.46
N GLY A 25 -14.58 1.42 2.45
CA GLY A 25 -15.30 0.15 2.39
C GLY A 25 -16.81 0.34 2.34
N PHE A 26 -17.35 1.20 3.21
CA PHE A 26 -18.79 1.49 3.25
C PHE A 26 -19.28 2.20 1.99
N ALA A 27 -18.53 3.17 1.46
CA ALA A 27 -18.88 3.86 0.22
C ALA A 27 -18.89 2.90 -0.99
N GLY A 28 -17.92 1.99 -1.05
CA GLY A 28 -17.88 0.92 -2.05
C GLY A 28 -19.08 -0.03 -1.95
N GLY A 29 -19.39 -0.50 -0.74
CA GLY A 29 -20.56 -1.34 -0.48
C GLY A 29 -21.89 -0.65 -0.83
N LEU A 30 -22.03 0.62 -0.48
CA LEU A 30 -23.19 1.44 -0.83
C LEU A 30 -23.32 1.61 -2.35
N GLY A 31 -22.21 1.85 -3.05
CA GLY A 31 -22.19 1.92 -4.52
C GLY A 31 -22.69 0.61 -5.16
N VAL A 32 -22.23 -0.54 -4.67
CA VAL A 32 -22.69 -1.86 -5.14
C VAL A 32 -24.18 -2.07 -4.83
N LEU A 33 -24.67 -1.68 -3.64
CA LEU A 33 -26.09 -1.78 -3.28
C LEU A 33 -26.97 -0.93 -4.21
N VAL A 34 -26.55 0.30 -4.51
CA VAL A 34 -27.28 1.19 -5.42
C VAL A 34 -27.35 0.59 -6.83
N LEU A 35 -26.26 0.04 -7.34
CA LEU A 35 -26.21 -0.58 -8.68
C LEU A 35 -27.03 -1.87 -8.77
N THR A 36 -27.03 -2.69 -7.71
CA THR A 36 -27.76 -3.96 -7.69
C THR A 36 -29.26 -3.79 -7.44
N LEU A 37 -29.67 -2.86 -6.55
CA LEU A 37 -31.09 -2.65 -6.21
C LEU A 37 -31.82 -1.74 -7.20
N ILE A 38 -31.18 -0.66 -7.68
CA ILE A 38 -31.83 0.31 -8.56
C ILE A 38 -31.68 -0.08 -10.03
N PHE A 39 -30.47 -0.44 -10.45
CA PHE A 39 -30.18 -0.79 -11.85
C PHE A 39 -30.32 -2.29 -12.14
N GLN A 40 -30.69 -3.10 -11.14
CA GLN A 40 -30.94 -4.55 -11.26
C GLN A 40 -29.77 -5.31 -11.92
N ILE A 41 -28.54 -4.82 -11.72
CA ILE A 41 -27.33 -5.48 -12.18
C ILE A 41 -27.07 -6.68 -11.27
N LYS A 42 -26.79 -7.83 -11.86
CA LYS A 42 -26.45 -9.04 -11.09
C LYS A 42 -25.17 -8.78 -10.27
N PRO A 43 -25.21 -8.96 -8.94
CA PRO A 43 -24.01 -8.84 -8.12
C PRO A 43 -22.96 -9.88 -8.55
N GLY A 44 -21.70 -9.45 -8.59
CA GLY A 44 -20.57 -10.38 -8.75
C GLY A 44 -20.38 -11.26 -7.52
N ALA A 45 -19.55 -12.30 -7.65
CA ALA A 45 -19.14 -13.11 -6.52
C ALA A 45 -18.37 -12.27 -5.48
N ILE A 46 -18.68 -12.47 -4.21
CA ILE A 46 -17.97 -11.83 -3.09
C ILE A 46 -16.55 -12.43 -3.04
N PRO A 47 -15.49 -11.62 -3.07
CA PRO A 47 -14.12 -12.11 -3.09
C PRO A 47 -13.64 -12.47 -1.67
N PHE A 48 -14.18 -13.55 -1.09
CA PHE A 48 -13.81 -14.01 0.26
C PHE A 48 -12.31 -14.23 0.42
N ASP A 49 -11.66 -14.84 -0.57
CA ASP A 49 -10.21 -15.07 -0.59
C ASP A 49 -9.43 -13.76 -0.36
N VAL A 50 -9.86 -12.67 -1.00
CA VAL A 50 -9.21 -11.35 -0.88
C VAL A 50 -9.39 -10.77 0.51
N ILE A 51 -10.60 -10.90 1.07
CA ILE A 51 -10.90 -10.41 2.42
C ILE A 51 -10.05 -11.18 3.45
N GLU A 52 -9.96 -12.50 3.33
CA GLU A 52 -9.17 -13.35 4.22
C GLU A 52 -7.68 -13.04 4.16
N ILE A 53 -7.12 -12.87 2.96
CA ILE A 53 -5.71 -12.48 2.77
C ILE A 53 -5.45 -11.11 3.42
N ILE A 54 -6.30 -10.10 3.18
CA ILE A 54 -6.15 -8.77 3.79
C ILE A 54 -6.22 -8.87 5.32
N MET A 55 -7.18 -9.63 5.87
CA MET A 55 -7.29 -9.84 7.31
C MET A 55 -6.06 -10.52 7.90
N ALA A 56 -5.54 -11.57 7.25
CA ALA A 56 -4.33 -12.27 7.69
C ALA A 56 -3.10 -11.35 7.69
N VAL A 57 -2.92 -10.56 6.64
CA VAL A 57 -1.81 -9.60 6.55
C VAL A 57 -1.92 -8.50 7.59
N ILE A 58 -3.12 -7.92 7.79
CA ILE A 58 -3.34 -6.92 8.84
C ILE A 58 -3.05 -7.50 10.22
N ALA A 59 -3.50 -8.72 10.51
CA ALA A 59 -3.24 -9.39 11.78
C ALA A 59 -1.73 -9.63 11.99
N ALA A 60 -1.02 -10.09 10.96
CA ALA A 60 0.43 -10.29 11.02
C ALA A 60 1.20 -8.97 11.24
N ILE A 61 0.82 -7.90 10.54
CA ILE A 61 1.43 -6.57 10.70
C ILE A 61 1.13 -6.00 12.08
N ALA A 62 -0.11 -6.13 12.56
CA ALA A 62 -0.50 -5.67 13.89
C ALA A 62 0.28 -6.42 14.98
N ALA A 63 0.42 -7.74 14.87
CA ALA A 63 1.24 -8.54 15.78
C ALA A 63 2.72 -8.10 15.74
N MET A 64 3.28 -7.87 14.55
CA MET A 64 4.64 -7.36 14.39
C MET A 64 4.83 -5.97 15.01
N GLN A 65 3.86 -5.08 14.87
CA GLN A 65 3.89 -3.74 15.45
C GLN A 65 3.82 -3.80 16.98
N VAL A 66 2.92 -4.60 17.54
CA VAL A 66 2.77 -4.77 18.99
C VAL A 66 4.01 -5.44 19.61
N ALA A 67 4.67 -6.34 18.89
CA ALA A 67 5.92 -6.96 19.31
C ALA A 67 7.16 -6.03 19.22
N GLY A 68 7.01 -4.79 18.74
CA GLY A 68 8.13 -3.86 18.53
C GLY A 68 8.99 -4.17 17.29
N GLY A 69 8.52 -5.05 16.41
CA GLY A 69 9.24 -5.44 15.20
C GLY A 69 9.46 -4.28 14.22
N MET A 70 8.52 -3.33 14.16
CA MET A 70 8.69 -2.12 13.34
C MET A 70 9.83 -1.24 13.87
N ASP A 71 9.89 -1.03 15.18
CA ASP A 71 10.95 -0.23 15.81
C ASP A 71 12.31 -0.89 15.61
N TYR A 72 12.36 -2.22 15.68
CA TYR A 72 13.57 -2.98 15.36
C TYR A 72 14.03 -2.73 13.91
N LEU A 73 13.12 -2.84 12.93
CA LEU A 73 13.44 -2.61 11.52
C LEU A 73 13.91 -1.17 11.25
N VAL A 74 13.28 -0.17 11.89
CA VAL A 74 13.70 1.23 11.81
C VAL A 74 15.09 1.42 12.42
N SER A 75 15.37 0.81 13.58
CA SER A 75 16.70 0.87 14.21
C SER A 75 17.80 0.23 13.35
N LEU A 76 17.45 -0.80 12.58
CA LEU A 76 18.36 -1.46 11.65
C LEU A 76 18.64 -0.57 10.42
N ALA A 77 17.59 0.03 9.87
CA ALA A 77 17.69 1.02 8.79
C ALA A 77 18.57 2.20 9.21
N GLU A 78 18.38 2.74 10.41
CA GLU A 78 19.19 3.82 10.97
C GLU A 78 20.66 3.42 11.07
N ARG A 79 20.98 2.27 11.68
CA ARG A 79 22.36 1.78 11.80
C ARG A 79 23.04 1.64 10.44
N LEU A 80 22.32 1.12 9.44
CA LEU A 80 22.85 0.94 8.09
C LEU A 80 23.11 2.29 7.39
N LEU A 81 22.17 3.23 7.48
CA LEU A 81 22.31 4.56 6.88
C LEU A 81 23.41 5.39 7.54
N ARG A 82 23.55 5.33 8.87
CA ARG A 82 24.63 6.00 9.60
C ARG A 82 26.01 5.40 9.35
N ARG A 83 26.11 4.11 9.00
CA ARG A 83 27.39 3.45 8.70
C ARG A 83 27.99 3.89 7.36
N HIS A 84 27.14 4.22 6.38
CA HIS A 84 27.56 4.66 5.04
C HIS A 84 26.86 5.96 4.60
N PRO A 85 27.05 7.06 5.33
CA PRO A 85 26.22 8.25 5.17
C PRO A 85 26.52 9.02 3.87
N LYS A 86 27.75 8.87 3.33
CA LYS A 86 28.17 9.43 2.03
C LYS A 86 27.33 8.93 0.84
N TYR A 87 26.67 7.77 0.96
CA TYR A 87 25.89 7.13 -0.10
C TYR A 87 24.37 7.19 0.15
N ILE A 88 23.90 8.08 1.03
CA ILE A 88 22.49 8.13 1.44
C ILE A 88 21.49 8.25 0.29
N THR A 89 21.84 8.94 -0.80
CA THR A 89 20.94 9.11 -1.97
C THR A 89 20.62 7.78 -2.66
N PHE A 90 21.51 6.80 -2.59
CA PHE A 90 21.28 5.45 -3.12
C PHE A 90 20.83 4.46 -2.04
N LEU A 91 21.38 4.60 -0.84
CA LEU A 91 21.12 3.68 0.26
C LEU A 91 19.72 3.86 0.84
N ALA A 92 19.22 5.09 0.94
CA ALA A 92 17.87 5.37 1.46
C ALA A 92 16.77 4.69 0.61
N PRO A 93 16.73 4.85 -0.72
CA PRO A 93 15.75 4.14 -1.56
C PRO A 93 15.84 2.62 -1.47
N LEU A 94 17.06 2.06 -1.38
CA LEU A 94 17.26 0.62 -1.25
C LEU A 94 16.68 0.09 0.06
N VAL A 95 17.00 0.74 1.18
CA VAL A 95 16.51 0.35 2.49
C VAL A 95 14.99 0.48 2.58
N THR A 96 14.42 1.58 2.09
CA THR A 96 12.97 1.76 2.01
C THR A 96 12.32 0.70 1.13
N TRP A 97 12.90 0.38 -0.03
CA TRP A 97 12.39 -0.68 -0.91
C TRP A 97 12.36 -2.04 -0.19
N PHE A 98 13.46 -2.44 0.45
CA PHE A 98 13.52 -3.70 1.20
C PHE A 98 12.52 -3.75 2.35
N MET A 99 12.40 -2.66 3.12
CA MET A 99 11.41 -2.58 4.20
C MET A 99 9.99 -2.69 3.67
N THR A 100 9.67 -2.03 2.56
CA THR A 100 8.33 -2.11 1.95
C THR A 100 8.06 -3.48 1.33
N VAL A 101 9.04 -4.15 0.72
CA VAL A 101 8.87 -5.52 0.21
C VAL A 101 8.54 -6.49 1.34
N LEU A 102 9.26 -6.40 2.46
CA LEU A 102 9.08 -7.29 3.61
C LEU A 102 7.77 -7.01 4.37
N ALA A 103 7.41 -5.74 4.53
CA ALA A 103 6.19 -5.37 5.24
C ALA A 103 4.93 -5.38 4.36
N GLY A 104 5.09 -5.37 3.04
CA GLY A 104 3.99 -5.39 2.07
C GLY A 104 3.16 -4.11 2.00
N THR A 105 3.55 -3.03 2.70
CA THR A 105 2.79 -1.78 2.76
C THR A 105 3.70 -0.55 2.66
N GLY A 106 3.21 0.52 2.04
CA GLY A 106 3.94 1.79 1.96
C GLY A 106 4.01 2.56 3.28
N HIS A 107 3.27 2.15 4.31
CA HIS A 107 3.30 2.82 5.62
C HIS A 107 4.68 2.70 6.29
N THR A 108 5.44 1.66 5.97
CA THR A 108 6.80 1.49 6.52
C THR A 108 7.76 2.57 6.07
N ALA A 109 7.56 3.12 4.87
CA ALA A 109 8.35 4.24 4.38
C ALA A 109 8.24 5.44 5.33
N PHE A 110 7.04 5.75 5.85
CA PHE A 110 6.81 6.86 6.78
C PHE A 110 7.64 6.77 8.05
N SER A 111 7.87 5.57 8.57
CA SER A 111 8.73 5.35 9.74
C SER A 111 10.21 5.58 9.44
N THR A 112 10.64 5.43 8.18
CA THR A 112 12.04 5.64 7.75
C THR A 112 12.34 7.06 7.27
N LEU A 113 11.32 7.85 6.88
CA LEU A 113 11.53 9.23 6.40
C LEU A 113 12.27 10.11 7.42
N PRO A 114 11.95 10.11 8.74
CA PRO A 114 12.68 10.92 9.72
C PRO A 114 14.16 10.55 9.78
N VAL A 115 14.46 9.25 9.81
CA VAL A 115 15.84 8.73 9.80
C VAL A 115 16.60 9.19 8.56
N ILE A 116 15.99 9.09 7.37
CA ILE A 116 16.59 9.57 6.11
C ILE A 116 16.83 11.08 6.17
N THR A 117 15.87 11.87 6.70
CA THR A 117 16.06 13.32 6.83
C THR A 117 17.21 13.69 7.76
N GLU A 118 17.37 12.96 8.86
CA GLU A 118 18.39 13.23 9.87
C GLU A 118 19.79 12.94 9.32
N VAL A 119 19.99 11.74 8.77
CA VAL A 119 21.29 11.34 8.18
C VAL A 119 21.62 12.20 6.95
N ALA A 120 20.63 12.66 6.17
CA ALA A 120 20.86 13.57 5.05
C ALA A 120 21.39 14.93 5.51
N LYS A 121 20.80 15.49 6.59
CA LYS A 121 21.22 16.77 7.17
C LYS A 121 22.62 16.71 7.76
N GLU A 122 22.97 15.62 8.46
CA GLU A 122 24.32 15.41 9.00
C GLU A 122 25.41 15.44 7.93
N GLN A 123 25.09 14.98 6.71
CA GLN A 123 26.01 14.98 5.57
C GLN A 123 25.96 16.25 4.72
N GLY A 124 25.13 17.23 5.08
CA GLY A 124 24.91 18.44 4.28
C GLY A 124 24.23 18.19 2.93
N ILE A 125 23.59 17.03 2.76
CA ILE A 125 22.87 16.67 1.53
C ILE A 125 21.44 17.19 1.63
N ARG A 126 20.95 17.84 0.56
CA ARG A 126 19.55 18.31 0.50
C ARG A 126 18.60 17.12 0.65
N PRO A 127 17.78 17.04 1.72
CA PRO A 127 16.93 15.87 2.01
C PRO A 127 15.86 15.60 0.95
N SER A 128 15.47 16.61 0.17
CA SER A 128 14.46 16.47 -0.88
C SER A 128 14.79 15.36 -1.89
N ARG A 129 16.08 15.17 -2.22
CA ARG A 129 16.51 14.15 -3.18
C ARG A 129 16.32 12.72 -2.66
N PRO A 130 16.92 12.31 -1.53
CA PRO A 130 16.75 10.95 -1.01
C PRO A 130 15.29 10.64 -0.62
N LEU A 131 14.53 11.62 -0.11
CA LEU A 131 13.14 11.39 0.31
C LEU A 131 12.22 11.09 -0.88
N SER A 132 12.28 11.89 -1.94
CA SER A 132 11.43 11.68 -3.11
C SER A 132 11.71 10.33 -3.77
N ILE A 133 12.98 9.93 -3.86
CA ILE A 133 13.35 8.64 -4.46
C ILE A 133 12.94 7.47 -3.54
N ALA A 134 13.07 7.63 -2.21
CA ALA A 134 12.64 6.60 -1.26
C ALA A 134 11.13 6.33 -1.29
N VAL A 135 10.30 7.38 -1.40
CA VAL A 135 8.84 7.20 -1.53
C VAL A 135 8.48 6.48 -2.83
N VAL A 136 9.10 6.86 -3.96
CA VAL A 136 8.87 6.17 -5.23
C VAL A 136 9.33 4.71 -5.16
N ALA A 137 10.49 4.45 -4.56
CA ALA A 137 10.99 3.10 -4.35
C ALA A 137 10.02 2.26 -3.50
N SER A 138 9.40 2.86 -2.46
CA SER A 138 8.35 2.20 -1.69
C SER A 138 7.15 1.80 -2.56
N GLN A 139 6.66 2.68 -3.43
CA GLN A 139 5.50 2.36 -4.27
C GLN A 139 5.81 1.24 -5.27
N ILE A 140 7.03 1.18 -5.78
CA ILE A 140 7.51 0.08 -6.64
C ILE A 140 7.71 -1.22 -5.84
N ALA A 141 8.12 -1.12 -4.57
CA ALA A 141 8.25 -2.29 -3.70
C ALA A 141 6.91 -2.98 -3.40
N ILE A 142 5.81 -2.22 -3.31
CA ILE A 142 4.47 -2.81 -3.06
C ILE A 142 4.07 -3.78 -4.17
N THR A 143 4.44 -3.49 -5.42
CA THR A 143 4.15 -4.39 -6.56
C THR A 143 5.11 -5.56 -6.66
N ALA A 144 6.28 -5.49 -6.00
CA ALA A 144 7.23 -6.59 -5.90
C ALA A 144 6.98 -7.50 -4.68
N SER A 145 6.18 -7.06 -3.70
CA SER A 145 5.97 -7.79 -2.46
C SER A 145 5.00 -8.96 -2.63
N PRO A 146 5.37 -10.21 -2.24
CA PRO A 146 4.49 -11.36 -2.33
C PRO A 146 3.32 -11.34 -1.32
N ILE A 147 3.42 -10.49 -0.30
CA ILE A 147 2.41 -10.33 0.77
C ILE A 147 1.40 -9.24 0.39
N SER A 148 1.73 -8.38 -0.57
CA SER A 148 0.87 -7.28 -1.00
C SER A 148 -0.41 -7.80 -1.66
N ALA A 149 -1.55 -7.29 -1.21
CA ALA A 149 -2.87 -7.63 -1.76
C ALA A 149 -2.95 -7.41 -3.28
N ALA A 150 -2.21 -6.42 -3.81
CA ALA A 150 -2.14 -6.16 -5.24
C ALA A 150 -1.50 -7.32 -6.03
N VAL A 151 -0.46 -7.94 -5.46
CA VAL A 151 0.28 -9.04 -6.11
C VAL A 151 -0.47 -10.36 -5.94
N VAL A 152 -1.01 -10.63 -4.75
CA VAL A 152 -1.76 -11.87 -4.48
C VAL A 152 -3.03 -11.96 -5.32
N PHE A 153 -3.66 -10.83 -5.66
CA PHE A 153 -4.85 -10.81 -6.50
C PHE A 153 -4.55 -10.88 -8.02
N SER A 154 -3.34 -10.51 -8.45
CA SER A 154 -2.98 -10.45 -9.88
C SER A 154 -3.21 -11.78 -10.62
N PRO A 155 -2.86 -12.96 -10.08
CA PRO A 155 -3.16 -14.25 -10.71
C PRO A 155 -4.67 -14.54 -10.84
N ALA A 156 -5.47 -14.15 -9.83
CA ALA A 156 -6.92 -14.35 -9.83
C ALA A 156 -7.62 -13.42 -10.85
N PHE A 157 -7.12 -12.20 -11.01
CA PHE A 157 -7.56 -11.30 -12.07
C PHE A 157 -7.20 -11.86 -13.46
N TRP A 158 -5.97 -12.33 -13.64
CA TRP A 158 -5.49 -12.86 -14.91
C TRP A 158 -6.24 -14.13 -15.35
N SER A 159 -6.50 -15.06 -14.43
CA SER A 159 -7.25 -16.29 -14.75
C SER A 159 -8.71 -16.01 -15.14
N ARG A 160 -9.35 -14.99 -14.55
CA ARG A 160 -10.69 -14.54 -14.93
C ARG A 160 -10.72 -13.81 -16.28
N TRP A 161 -9.67 -13.09 -16.63
CA TRP A 161 -9.57 -12.44 -17.93
C TRP A 161 -9.28 -13.46 -19.06
N ALA A 162 -8.37 -14.40 -18.82
CA ALA A 162 -8.02 -15.46 -19.77
C ALA A 162 -9.16 -16.45 -20.04
N SER A 163 -10.13 -16.58 -19.12
CA SER A 163 -11.35 -17.39 -19.32
C SER A 163 -12.49 -16.60 -19.96
N ALA A 164 -12.35 -15.29 -20.14
CA ALA A 164 -13.33 -14.41 -20.78
C ALA A 164 -13.01 -14.13 -22.27
N THR A 165 -11.91 -14.67 -22.79
CA THR A 165 -11.51 -14.69 -24.22
C THR A 165 -11.64 -16.09 -24.78
#